data_AF-A0A1V4SAV8-F1
#
_entry.id   AF-A0A1V4SAV8-F1
#
_cell.length_a   1.000
_cell.length_b   1.000
_cell.length_c   1.000
_cell.angle_alpha   90.00
_cell.angle_beta   90.00
_cell.angle_gamma   90.00
#
_symmetry.space_group_name_H-M   'P 1'
#
loop_
_entity.id
_entity.type
_entity.pdbx_description
1 polymer ?
#
loop_
_entity_poly.entity_id
_entity_poly.type
_entity_poly.pdbx_seq_one_letter_code
_entity_poly.pdbx_strand_id
1 'polypeptide(L)'
;YIIKLIAHKLGVPFVKGDATKFSETGYVGGDVEDLVRDLVYEANDDIELAENGIIYIDEIDKIASAHNLYPVYRERGIRGSDRNYSKAASAAGNRI
;
A
#
# COMPACT_ATOMS: atom_id res chain seq x y z
N TYR A 1 4.09 -16.63 4.74
CA TYR A 1 4.93 -17.81 5.07
C TYR A 1 5.05 -18.79 3.89
N ILE A 2 3.93 -19.16 3.24
CA ILE A 2 3.92 -20.10 2.10
C ILE A 2 4.88 -19.67 0.97
N ILE A 3 4.80 -18.42 0.50
CA ILE A 3 5.64 -17.94 -0.61
C ILE A 3 7.14 -18.02 -0.29
N LYS A 4 7.54 -17.68 0.94
CA LYS A 4 8.94 -17.81 1.39
C LYS A 4 9.44 -19.25 1.29
N LEU A 5 8.60 -20.22 1.67
CA LEU A 5 8.96 -21.65 1.56
C LEU A 5 9.07 -22.09 0.10
N ILE A 6 8.21 -21.61 -0.78
CA ILE A 6 8.26 -21.89 -2.21
C ILE A 6 9.57 -21.33 -2.80
N ALA A 7 9.91 -20.07 -2.50
CA ALA A 7 11.15 -19.45 -2.97
C ALA A 7 12.39 -20.23 -2.53
N HIS A 8 12.45 -20.65 -1.26
CA HIS A 8 13.53 -21.49 -0.75
C HIS A 8 13.58 -22.87 -1.42
N LYS A 9 12.42 -23.45 -1.79
CA LYS A 9 12.38 -24.73 -2.52
C LYS A 9 12.85 -24.58 -3.97
N LEU A 10 12.60 -23.43 -4.58
CA LEU A 10 13.06 -23.09 -5.93
C LEU A 10 14.50 -22.60 -5.97
N GLY A 11 15.07 -22.22 -4.82
CA GLY A 11 16.44 -21.71 -4.73
C GLY A 11 16.60 -20.29 -5.29
N VAL A 12 15.54 -19.49 -5.27
CA VAL A 12 15.53 -18.12 -5.82
C VAL A 12 15.51 -17.06 -4.70
N PRO A 13 16.08 -15.86 -4.93
CA PRO A 13 16.02 -14.74 -3.99
C PRO A 13 14.58 -14.38 -3.61
N PHE A 14 14.36 -13.93 -2.37
CA PHE A 14 13.03 -13.61 -1.88
C PHE A 14 13.02 -12.36 -1.00
N VAL A 15 12.15 -11.42 -1.35
CA VAL A 15 11.90 -10.20 -0.55
C VAL A 15 10.41 -10.06 -0.26
N LYS A 16 10.08 -9.57 0.94
CA LYS A 16 8.71 -9.22 1.32
C LYS A 16 8.57 -7.72 1.53
N GLY A 17 7.64 -7.10 0.81
CA GLY A 17 7.20 -5.71 1.00
C GLY A 17 5.80 -5.63 1.61
N ASP A 18 5.49 -4.48 2.22
CA ASP A 18 4.18 -4.15 2.75
C ASP A 18 3.60 -3.00 1.94
N ALA A 19 2.40 -3.19 1.36
CA ALA A 19 1.76 -2.22 0.49
C ALA A 19 1.47 -0.87 1.17
N THR A 20 1.25 -0.86 2.49
CA THR A 20 0.91 0.37 3.24
C THR A 20 2.05 1.38 3.27
N LYS A 21 3.29 0.92 3.10
CA LYS A 21 4.47 1.79 2.97
C LYS A 21 4.40 2.67 1.71
N PHE A 22 3.63 2.28 0.71
CA PHE A 22 3.55 2.99 -0.57
C PHE A 22 2.34 3.95 -0.66
N SER A 23 1.51 4.12 0.40
CA SER A 23 0.30 4.96 0.34
C SER A 23 0.38 6.31 1.06
N GLU A 24 0.04 7.36 0.30
CA GLU A 24 -0.57 8.65 0.66
C GLU A 24 0.14 9.74 1.48
N THR A 25 1.38 9.55 1.92
CA THR A 25 2.26 10.74 2.12
C THR A 25 3.51 10.73 1.26
N GLY A 26 3.84 9.62 0.59
CA GLY A 26 4.94 9.51 -0.39
C GLY A 26 6.33 9.92 0.11
N TYR A 27 6.47 10.31 1.39
CA TYR A 27 7.65 11.00 1.92
C TYR A 27 8.29 10.28 3.11
N VAL A 28 7.68 9.20 3.62
CA VAL A 28 8.21 8.44 4.77
C VAL A 28 8.22 6.92 4.56
N GLY A 29 7.72 6.43 3.43
CA GLY A 29 7.63 4.99 3.16
C GLY A 29 8.49 4.60 1.97
N GLY A 30 9.28 3.53 2.14
CA GLY A 30 10.31 3.10 1.21
C GLY A 30 9.86 2.99 -0.24
N ASP A 31 10.83 3.15 -1.13
CA ASP A 31 10.61 3.24 -2.56
C ASP A 31 10.41 1.84 -3.17
N VAL A 32 9.74 1.73 -4.33
CA VAL A 32 9.59 0.44 -5.01
C VAL A 32 10.98 -0.12 -5.39
N GLU A 33 11.89 0.80 -5.69
CA GLU A 33 13.31 0.61 -5.96
C GLU A 33 14.04 -0.05 -4.80
N ASP A 34 13.63 0.21 -3.56
CA ASP A 34 14.24 -0.41 -2.38
C ASP A 34 13.96 -1.93 -2.36
N LEU A 35 12.75 -2.37 -2.75
CA LEU A 35 12.43 -3.80 -2.82
C LEU A 35 13.25 -4.52 -3.89
N VAL A 36 13.47 -3.86 -5.03
CA VAL A 36 14.30 -4.41 -6.10
C VAL A 36 15.76 -4.46 -5.66
N ARG A 37 16.26 -3.41 -5.00
CA ARG A 37 17.62 -3.37 -4.46
C ARG A 37 17.84 -4.45 -3.40
N ASP A 38 16.87 -4.64 -2.51
CA ASP A 38 16.91 -5.71 -1.50
C ASP A 38 16.93 -7.10 -2.17
N LEU A 39 16.19 -7.28 -3.28
CA LEU A 39 16.17 -8.56 -4.00
C LEU A 39 17.51 -8.86 -4.65
N VAL A 40 18.15 -7.85 -5.25
CA VAL A 40 19.50 -7.96 -5.82
C VAL A 40 20.52 -8.25 -4.72
N TYR A 41 20.38 -7.62 -3.56
CA TYR A 41 21.24 -7.89 -2.40
C TYR A 41 21.09 -9.34 -1.90
N GLU A 42 19.86 -9.86 -1.80
CA GLU A 42 19.61 -11.27 -1.46
C GLU A 42 20.13 -12.24 -2.54
N ALA A 43 20.26 -11.77 -3.79
CA ALA A 43 20.91 -12.49 -4.88
C ALA A 43 22.45 -12.40 -4.83
N ASN A 44 23.05 -11.77 -3.81
CA ASN A 44 24.48 -11.46 -3.72
C ASN A 44 24.99 -10.67 -4.95
N ASP A 45 24.22 -9.67 -5.39
CA ASP A 45 24.50 -8.82 -6.56
C ASP A 45 24.54 -9.57 -7.91
N ASP A 46 24.06 -10.82 -7.95
CA ASP A 46 23.84 -11.56 -9.20
C ASP A 46 22.54 -11.11 -9.87
N ILE A 47 22.67 -10.36 -10.96
CA ILE A 47 21.53 -9.81 -11.70
C ILE A 47 20.72 -10.91 -12.38
N GLU A 48 21.35 -11.92 -12.99
CA GLU A 48 20.65 -13.00 -13.68
C GLU A 48 19.83 -13.84 -12.68
N LEU A 49 20.36 -14.04 -11.48
CA LEU A 49 19.63 -14.70 -10.40
C LEU A 49 18.49 -13.83 -9.85
N ALA A 50 18.73 -12.52 -9.68
CA ALA A 50 17.71 -11.57 -9.19
C ALA A 50 16.52 -11.42 -10.15
N GLU A 51 16.75 -11.50 -11.47
CA GLU A 51 15.68 -11.50 -12.49
C GLU A 51 14.67 -12.65 -12.30
N ASN A 52 15.13 -13.76 -11.71
CA ASN A 52 14.29 -14.93 -11.39
C ASN A 52 13.78 -14.92 -9.93
N GLY A 53 14.04 -13.84 -9.17
CA GLY A 53 13.66 -13.69 -7.77
C GLY A 53 12.17 -13.40 -7.56
N ILE A 54 11.71 -13.53 -6.31
CA ILE A 54 10.31 -13.34 -5.92
C ILE A 54 10.19 -12.15 -4.96
N ILE A 55 9.42 -11.15 -5.36
CA ILE A 55 8.95 -10.07 -4.48
C ILE A 55 7.50 -10.36 -4.09
N TYR A 56 7.24 -10.46 -2.78
CA TYR A 56 5.89 -10.64 -2.24
C TYR A 56 5.41 -9.35 -1.58
N ILE A 57 4.32 -8.78 -2.11
CA ILE A 57 3.65 -7.61 -1.55
C ILE A 57 2.46 -8.05 -0.70
N ASP A 58 2.47 -7.69 0.57
CA ASP A 58 1.40 -7.96 1.53
C ASP A 58 0.51 -6.72 1.74
N GLU A 59 -0.62 -6.88 2.43
CA GLU A 59 -1.54 -5.78 2.84
C GLU A 59 -2.11 -4.92 1.69
N ILE A 60 -2.20 -5.47 0.48
CA ILE A 60 -2.72 -4.77 -0.71
C ILE A 60 -4.18 -4.30 -0.54
N ASP A 61 -4.95 -4.98 0.31
CA ASP A 61 -6.34 -4.63 0.62
C ASP A 61 -6.46 -3.29 1.36
N LYS A 62 -5.44 -2.92 2.13
CA LYS A 62 -5.40 -1.68 2.91
C LYS A 62 -5.30 -0.45 2.02
N ILE A 63 -4.50 -0.52 0.95
CA ILE A 63 -4.40 0.57 -0.03
C ILE A 63 -5.62 0.63 -0.96
N ALA A 64 -6.25 -0.51 -1.27
CA ALA A 64 -7.45 -0.57 -2.10
C ALA A 64 -8.68 0.03 -1.39
N SER A 65 -8.75 -0.11 -0.06
CA SER A 65 -9.85 0.43 0.74
C SER A 65 -9.83 1.96 0.85
N ALA A 66 -8.64 2.59 0.79
CA ALA A 66 -8.52 4.05 0.75
C ALA A 66 -9.17 4.65 -0.51
N HIS A 67 -9.02 3.98 -1.66
CA HIS A 67 -9.65 4.41 -2.92
C HIS A 67 -11.17 4.33 -2.93
N ASN A 68 -11.81 3.56 -2.03
CA ASN A 68 -13.27 3.47 -1.91
C ASN A 68 -13.89 4.54 -1.00
N LEU A 69 -13.09 5.29 -0.25
CA LEU A 69 -13.57 6.45 0.51
C LEU A 69 -13.64 7.72 -0.36
N TYR A 70 -12.84 7.79 -1.42
CA TYR A 70 -12.79 8.93 -2.35
C TYR A 70 -13.81 8.97 -3.53
N PRO A 71 -14.59 7.93 -3.92
CA PRO A 71 -15.59 8.05 -4.98
C PRO A 71 -16.93 8.59 -4.44
N VAL A 72 -17.27 8.27 -3.19
CA VAL A 72 -18.60 8.55 -2.61
C VAL A 72 -18.82 10.06 -2.38
N TYR A 73 -17.76 10.84 -2.17
CA TYR A 73 -17.87 12.29 -2.03
C TYR A 73 -17.86 13.06 -3.36
N ARG A 74 -17.46 12.42 -4.47
CA ARG A 74 -17.39 13.10 -5.78
C ARG A 74 -18.66 12.95 -6.60
N GLU A 75 -19.39 11.85 -6.44
CA GLU A 75 -20.66 11.62 -7.16
C GLU A 75 -21.86 12.29 -6.50
N ARG A 76 -21.77 12.61 -5.20
CA ARG A 76 -22.82 13.35 -4.49
C ARG A 76 -22.63 14.86 -4.63
N GLY A 77 -22.83 15.33 -5.85
CA GLY A 77 -23.37 16.67 -6.07
C GLY A 77 -24.76 16.78 -5.44
N ILE A 78 -24.84 16.85 -4.11
CA ILE A 78 -26.10 17.00 -3.38
C ILE A 78 -26.53 18.47 -3.45
N ARG A 79 -27.30 18.75 -4.50
CA ARG A 79 -28.53 19.55 -4.34
C ARG A 79 -29.47 18.72 -3.46
N GLY A 80 -29.78 19.20 -2.26
CA GLY A 80 -30.74 18.51 -1.40
C GLY A 80 -30.70 19.02 0.04
N SER A 81 -31.69 19.84 0.36
CA SER A 81 -31.99 20.39 1.67
C SER A 81 -32.27 19.28 2.71
N ASP A 82 -31.30 18.93 3.55
CA ASP A 82 -31.53 18.08 4.71
C ASP A 82 -31.00 18.71 5.99
N ARG A 83 -31.92 19.00 6.91
CA ARG A 83 -31.68 19.65 8.23
C ARG A 83 -30.75 18.87 9.18
N ASN A 84 -30.19 17.75 8.73
CA ASN A 84 -29.28 16.91 9.52
C ASN A 84 -27.79 17.26 9.36
N TYR A 85 -27.42 18.14 8.41
CA TYR A 85 -26.04 18.60 8.26
C TYR A 85 -25.55 19.51 9.41
N SER A 86 -26.45 20.12 10.18
CA SER A 86 -26.07 21.03 11.27
C SER A 86 -25.45 20.32 12.49
N LYS A 87 -25.82 19.06 12.76
CA LYS A 87 -25.27 18.32 13.91
C LYS A 87 -23.86 17.78 13.66
N ALA A 88 -23.52 17.41 12.42
CA ALA A 88 -22.19 16.90 12.10
C ALA A 88 -21.14 18.03 12.05
N ALA A 89 -21.49 19.21 11.51
CA ALA A 89 -20.57 20.36 11.46
C ALA A 89 -20.27 20.95 12.85
N SER A 90 -21.23 20.92 13.78
CA SER A 90 -21.03 21.43 15.14
C SER A 90 -20.06 20.60 15.99
N ALA A 91 -19.85 19.32 15.66
CA ALA A 91 -18.94 18.44 16.42
C ALA A 91 -17.47 18.57 15.96
N ALA A 92 -17.24 18.97 14.70
CA ALA A 92 -15.89 19.15 14.15
C ALA A 92 -15.31 20.55 14.40
N GLY A 93 -16.16 21.53 14.76
CA GLY A 93 -15.75 22.92 15.01
C GLY A 93 -15.22 23.22 16.41
N ASN A 94 -15.00 22.21 17.27
CA ASN A 94 -14.52 22.44 18.64
C ASN A 94 -13.23 21.66 18.95
N ARG A 95 -12.16 22.05 18.25
CA ARG A 95 -10.78 21.98 18.76
C ARG A 95 -10.11 23.29 18.41
N ILE A 96 -10.18 24.22 19.37
CA ILE A 96 -9.11 25.19 19.63
C ILE A 96 -7.83 24.42 19.96
#